data_AF-A0A0V0HS56-F1
#
_entry.id   AF-A0A0V0HS56-F1
#
_cell.length_a   1.000
_cell.length_b   1.000
_cell.length_c   1.000
_cell.angle_alpha   90.00
_cell.angle_beta   90.00
_cell.angle_gamma   90.00
#
_symmetry.space_group_name_H-M   'P 1'
#
loop_
_entity.id
_entity.type
_entity.pdbx_description
1 polymer ?
#
loop_
_entity_poly.entity_id
_entity_poly.type
_entity_poly.pdbx_seq_one_letter_code
_entity_poly.pdbx_strand_id
1 'polypeptide(L)'
;MLQLRELLSGKHVDNPPQALKIIDIVLRELASQRYISVGRFFYSPNIKKPQTLGNGLQSWRGFYQSIKPTQMGLSLNIDMSTTAFIEPLPVVEFVAQVLGKDVSSRPLSDADRIKVKKALRGVKVEVTHRGNIRRKYRISGLTSQPTRELIFPVDEEKNMKSVIEYFQEVYGFTIQYPHLPCLLVGSQKKVNYLPMEACKILEGQRYTKRLDEKQITSLLKSSCQRPREQEMDILQTIRQNGYKQDPIAKEFGINIDDKLASVEARVLPAPWLKYHDAGKEKECHPQLGQWNMLNKKVINGSTVNHWACINFSCNVQENAARGFCHQLAQT
;
A
#
# COMPACT_ATOMS: atom_id res chain seq x y z
N MET A 1 -12.65 23.77 24.38
CA MET A 1 -14.05 23.40 24.03
C MET A 1 -14.92 24.60 23.67
N LEU A 2 -14.77 25.78 24.30
CA LEU A 2 -15.56 26.99 23.99
C LEU A 2 -15.46 27.39 22.50
N GLN A 3 -14.26 27.62 21.99
CA GLN A 3 -14.03 27.98 20.57
C GLN A 3 -14.64 26.98 19.59
N LEU A 4 -14.64 25.68 19.93
CA LEU A 4 -15.29 24.68 19.10
C LEU A 4 -16.80 24.87 19.07
N ARG A 5 -17.45 25.14 20.21
CA ARG A 5 -18.89 25.45 20.24
C ARG A 5 -19.20 26.70 19.45
N GLU A 6 -18.36 27.73 19.55
CA GLU A 6 -18.51 28.97 18.80
C GLU A 6 -18.41 28.73 17.29
N LEU A 7 -17.39 27.98 16.84
CA LEU A 7 -17.24 27.59 15.44
C LEU A 7 -18.47 26.83 14.93
N LEU A 8 -18.95 25.84 15.68
CA LEU A 8 -20.11 25.02 15.29
C LEU A 8 -21.43 25.82 15.32
N SER A 9 -21.49 26.91 16.10
CA SER A 9 -22.63 27.85 16.08
C SER A 9 -22.58 28.87 14.93
N GLY A 10 -21.58 28.76 14.04
CA GLY A 10 -21.41 29.67 12.90
C GLY A 10 -20.75 31.00 13.25
N LYS A 11 -20.18 31.16 14.45
CA LYS A 11 -19.41 32.36 14.80
C LYS A 11 -18.06 32.33 14.07
N HIS A 12 -17.60 33.51 13.69
CA HIS A 12 -16.30 33.67 13.04
C HIS A 12 -15.17 33.57 14.06
N VAL A 13 -14.73 32.34 14.34
CA VAL A 13 -13.59 32.02 15.21
C VAL A 13 -12.59 31.16 14.46
N ASP A 14 -11.33 31.21 14.88
CA ASP A 14 -10.31 30.33 14.33
C ASP A 14 -10.65 28.85 14.58
N ASN A 15 -10.27 28.01 13.62
CA ASN A 15 -10.43 26.57 13.77
C ASN A 15 -9.61 26.09 14.99
N PRO A 16 -10.19 25.38 15.98
CA PRO A 16 -9.49 24.98 17.20
C PRO A 16 -8.76 23.63 17.04
N PRO A 17 -7.47 23.59 16.65
CA PRO A 17 -6.82 22.34 16.27
C PRO A 17 -6.64 21.39 17.46
N GLN A 18 -6.42 21.90 18.67
CA GLN A 18 -6.24 21.08 19.87
C GLN A 18 -7.53 20.32 20.22
N ALA A 19 -8.68 20.99 20.14
CA ALA A 19 -9.98 20.35 20.42
C ALA A 19 -10.27 19.24 19.41
N LEU A 20 -10.10 19.53 18.12
CA LEU A 20 -10.27 18.51 17.07
C LEU A 20 -9.29 17.35 17.20
N LYS A 21 -8.03 17.62 17.60
CA LYS A 21 -7.03 16.58 17.82
C LYS A 21 -7.38 15.68 18.99
N ILE A 22 -7.91 16.21 20.09
CA ILE A 22 -8.36 15.39 21.23
C ILE A 22 -9.49 14.46 20.80
N ILE A 23 -10.49 14.99 20.08
CA ILE A 23 -11.61 14.19 19.57
C ILE A 23 -11.09 13.11 18.60
N ASP A 24 -10.16 13.46 17.70
CA ASP A 24 -9.53 12.50 16.79
C ASP A 24 -8.81 11.38 17.56
N ILE A 25 -8.08 11.69 18.63
CA ILE A 25 -7.40 10.69 19.48
C ILE A 25 -8.42 9.75 20.12
N VAL A 26 -9.47 10.28 20.76
CA VAL A 26 -10.52 9.49 21.43
C VAL A 26 -11.16 8.52 20.45
N LEU A 27 -11.59 9.01 19.28
CA LEU A 27 -12.25 8.19 18.26
C LEU A 27 -11.34 7.13 17.63
N ARG A 28 -10.03 7.31 17.71
CA ARG A 28 -9.04 6.42 17.08
C ARG A 28 -8.51 5.35 18.02
N GLU A 29 -8.76 5.46 19.32
CA GLU A 29 -8.16 4.56 20.31
C GLU A 29 -8.60 3.11 20.08
N LEU A 30 -9.92 2.86 19.97
CA LEU A 30 -10.46 1.53 19.71
C LEU A 30 -9.95 0.93 18.39
N ALA A 31 -9.92 1.73 17.32
CA ALA A 31 -9.41 1.30 16.03
C ALA A 31 -7.90 0.98 16.07
N SER A 32 -7.11 1.75 16.84
CA SER A 32 -5.67 1.54 16.98
C SER A 32 -5.31 0.25 17.71
N GLN A 33 -6.22 -0.27 18.54
CA GLN A 33 -6.06 -1.56 19.22
C GLN A 33 -6.41 -2.76 18.32
N ARG A 34 -7.31 -2.56 17.34
CA ARG A 34 -7.82 -3.62 16.45
C ARG A 34 -7.06 -3.74 15.13
N TYR A 35 -6.44 -2.65 14.67
CA TYR A 35 -5.88 -2.54 13.32
C TYR A 35 -4.43 -2.05 13.32
N ILE A 36 -3.74 -2.28 12.20
CA ILE A 36 -2.45 -1.67 11.97
C ILE A 36 -2.66 -0.20 11.58
N SER A 37 -2.27 0.68 12.49
CA SER A 37 -2.39 2.13 12.33
C SER A 37 -1.21 2.71 11.53
N VAL A 38 -1.53 3.47 10.47
CA VAL A 38 -0.58 4.17 9.61
C VAL A 38 -1.08 5.60 9.40
N GLY A 39 -0.62 6.53 10.23
CA GLY A 39 -1.12 7.90 10.20
C GLY A 39 -2.59 7.95 10.61
N ARG A 40 -3.50 8.29 9.69
CA ARG A 40 -4.97 8.28 9.89
C ARG A 40 -5.67 7.08 9.24
N PHE A 41 -4.88 6.12 8.76
CA PHE A 41 -5.39 4.91 8.11
C PHE A 41 -5.25 3.71 9.02
N PHE A 42 -6.22 2.80 8.94
CA PHE A 42 -6.29 1.57 9.71
C PHE A 42 -6.44 0.39 8.77
N TYR A 43 -5.50 -0.56 8.82
CA TYR A 43 -5.46 -1.71 7.90
C TYR A 43 -5.52 -3.03 8.65
N SER A 44 -6.18 -4.03 8.05
CA SER A 44 -6.19 -5.39 8.59
C SER A 44 -6.52 -6.42 7.50
N PRO A 45 -5.93 -7.63 7.60
CA PRO A 45 -6.24 -8.73 6.68
C PRO A 45 -7.66 -9.28 6.92
N ASN A 46 -8.28 -8.94 8.05
CA ASN A 46 -9.62 -9.41 8.43
C ASN A 46 -10.75 -8.52 7.90
N ILE A 47 -10.45 -7.30 7.44
CA ILE A 47 -11.45 -6.42 6.81
C ILE A 47 -11.92 -7.02 5.48
N LYS A 48 -10.95 -7.48 4.69
CA LYS A 48 -11.18 -8.20 3.44
C LYS A 48 -9.97 -9.08 3.17
N LYS A 49 -10.20 -10.27 2.62
CA LYS A 49 -9.15 -11.22 2.27
C LYS A 49 -8.04 -10.51 1.48
N PRO A 50 -6.77 -10.57 1.93
CA PRO A 50 -5.66 -10.00 1.20
C PRO A 50 -5.53 -10.57 -0.21
N GLN A 51 -5.05 -9.76 -1.16
CA GLN A 51 -4.74 -10.21 -2.51
C GLN A 51 -3.24 -10.15 -2.76
N THR A 52 -2.67 -11.22 -3.29
CA THR A 52 -1.24 -11.27 -3.65
C THR A 52 -0.94 -10.25 -4.75
N LEU A 53 0.07 -9.42 -4.52
CA LEU A 53 0.65 -8.49 -5.48
C LEU A 53 1.88 -9.09 -6.18
N GLY A 54 2.46 -10.15 -5.60
CA GLY A 54 3.66 -10.83 -6.08
C GLY A 54 4.93 -10.34 -5.41
N ASN A 55 6.01 -11.13 -5.51
CA ASN A 55 7.29 -10.90 -4.83
C ASN A 55 7.16 -10.83 -3.30
N GLY A 56 6.30 -11.65 -2.69
CA GLY A 56 6.07 -11.66 -1.24
C GLY A 56 5.30 -10.46 -0.71
N LEU A 57 4.53 -9.79 -1.56
CA LEU A 57 3.69 -8.65 -1.20
C LEU A 57 2.21 -8.99 -1.41
N GLN A 58 1.37 -8.47 -0.53
CA GLN A 58 -0.07 -8.56 -0.59
C GLN A 58 -0.72 -7.19 -0.36
N SER A 59 -1.92 -6.98 -0.90
CA SER A 59 -2.73 -5.80 -0.61
C SER A 59 -3.63 -6.04 0.59
N TRP A 60 -3.65 -5.10 1.51
CA TRP A 60 -4.60 -5.08 2.63
C TRP A 60 -5.60 -3.97 2.43
N ARG A 61 -6.86 -4.29 2.76
CA ARG A 61 -7.92 -3.29 2.89
C ARG A 61 -7.87 -2.62 4.26
N GLY A 62 -8.37 -1.41 4.28
CA GLY A 62 -8.41 -0.55 5.44
C GLY A 62 -9.33 0.63 5.21
N PHE A 63 -9.31 1.57 6.14
CA PHE A 63 -10.10 2.78 6.06
C PHE A 63 -9.32 3.96 6.63
N TYR A 64 -9.58 5.13 6.05
CA TYR A 64 -9.24 6.43 6.60
C TYR A 64 -10.27 6.83 7.65
N GLN A 65 -9.81 7.51 8.70
CA GLN A 65 -10.69 8.10 9.69
C GLN A 65 -10.20 9.49 10.06
N SER A 66 -11.12 10.47 10.07
CA SER A 66 -10.84 11.79 10.65
C SER A 66 -12.13 12.50 11.06
N ILE A 67 -12.06 13.30 12.11
CA ILE A 67 -13.15 14.23 12.45
C ILE A 67 -13.00 15.55 11.66
N LYS A 68 -14.11 16.08 11.17
CA LYS A 68 -14.16 17.35 10.42
C LYS A 68 -15.25 18.28 10.96
N PRO A 69 -14.97 19.56 11.22
CA PRO A 69 -16.03 20.55 11.40
C PRO A 69 -16.69 20.83 10.04
N THR A 70 -18.01 20.73 10.01
CA THR A 70 -18.85 21.01 8.84
C THR A 70 -20.01 21.94 9.24
N GLN A 71 -20.77 22.42 8.28
CA GLN A 71 -21.98 23.21 8.54
C GLN A 71 -23.06 22.42 9.29
N MET A 72 -23.00 21.08 9.27
CA MET A 72 -23.94 20.20 9.99
C MET A 72 -23.45 19.84 11.41
N GLY A 73 -22.32 20.41 11.85
CA GLY A 73 -21.67 20.03 13.10
C GLY A 73 -20.36 19.27 12.88
N LEU A 74 -19.97 18.44 13.84
CA LEU A 74 -18.83 17.55 13.67
C LEU A 74 -19.21 16.31 12.87
N SER A 75 -18.42 15.99 11.85
CA SER A 75 -18.66 14.84 10.97
C SER A 75 -17.46 13.91 10.97
N LEU A 76 -17.71 12.63 11.27
CA LEU A 76 -16.71 11.57 11.15
C LEU A 76 -16.59 11.18 9.69
N ASN A 77 -15.45 11.51 9.08
CA ASN A 77 -15.14 11.14 7.71
C ASN A 77 -14.46 9.78 7.67
N ILE A 78 -15.10 8.82 7.00
CA ILE A 78 -14.60 7.47 6.75
C ILE A 78 -14.50 7.26 5.24
N ASP A 79 -13.35 6.77 4.78
CA ASP A 79 -13.17 6.38 3.37
C ASP A 79 -12.36 5.08 3.28
N MET A 80 -12.60 4.27 2.26
CA MET A 80 -11.90 3.00 2.08
C MET A 80 -10.50 3.22 1.51
N SER A 81 -9.55 2.40 1.95
CA SER A 81 -8.17 2.45 1.49
C SER A 81 -7.62 1.06 1.24
N THR A 82 -6.69 0.96 0.30
CA THR A 82 -5.91 -0.25 0.03
C THR A 82 -4.43 0.10 -0.02
N THR A 83 -3.58 -0.69 0.64
CA THR A 83 -2.13 -0.49 0.54
C THR A 83 -1.37 -1.81 0.62
N ALA A 84 -0.09 -1.79 0.25
CA ALA A 84 0.76 -2.97 0.19
C ALA A 84 1.39 -3.30 1.55
N PHE A 85 1.37 -4.59 1.89
CA PHE A 85 2.00 -5.19 3.06
C PHE A 85 2.89 -6.36 2.63
N ILE A 86 3.91 -6.65 3.43
CA ILE A 86 4.75 -7.83 3.24
C ILE A 86 3.97 -9.05 3.72
N GLU A 87 3.98 -10.13 2.93
CA GLU A 87 3.33 -11.38 3.31
C GLU A 87 4.03 -12.04 4.51
N PRO A 88 3.27 -12.54 5.51
CA PRO A 88 3.83 -13.18 6.70
C PRO A 88 4.24 -14.65 6.43
N LEU A 89 5.16 -14.84 5.48
CA LEU A 89 5.63 -16.14 5.02
C LEU A 89 6.87 -16.62 5.79
N PRO A 90 7.14 -17.94 5.83
CA PRO A 90 8.49 -18.45 6.08
C PRO A 90 9.50 -17.74 5.18
N VAL A 91 10.67 -17.39 5.71
CA VAL A 91 11.63 -16.56 4.96
C VAL A 91 12.10 -17.26 3.69
N VAL A 92 12.25 -18.58 3.70
CA VAL A 92 12.62 -19.37 2.50
C VAL A 92 11.57 -19.22 1.39
N GLU A 93 10.28 -19.31 1.72
CA GLU A 93 9.19 -19.12 0.75
C GLU A 93 9.15 -17.69 0.21
N PHE A 94 9.33 -16.68 1.07
CA PHE A 94 9.43 -15.29 0.64
C PHE A 94 10.58 -15.08 -0.35
N VAL A 95 11.75 -15.68 -0.08
CA VAL A 95 12.92 -15.62 -0.97
C VAL A 95 12.61 -16.26 -2.31
N ALA A 96 11.96 -17.43 -2.33
CA ALA A 96 11.52 -18.08 -3.57
C ALA A 96 10.59 -17.16 -4.39
N GLN A 97 9.62 -16.51 -3.75
CA GLN A 97 8.72 -15.57 -4.42
C GLN A 97 9.45 -14.34 -4.99
N VAL A 98 10.42 -13.76 -4.26
CA VAL A 98 11.20 -12.60 -4.73
C VAL A 98 12.08 -12.96 -5.92
N LEU A 99 12.60 -14.18 -5.96
CA LEU A 99 13.44 -14.64 -7.06
C LEU A 99 12.63 -15.22 -8.24
N GLY A 100 11.38 -15.62 -8.00
CA GLY A 100 10.54 -16.27 -9.00
C GLY A 100 11.02 -17.68 -9.36
N LYS A 101 11.70 -18.36 -8.44
CA LYS A 101 12.26 -19.71 -8.64
C LYS A 101 12.40 -20.45 -7.31
N ASP A 102 12.49 -21.77 -7.38
CA ASP A 102 12.82 -22.60 -6.23
C ASP A 102 14.26 -22.35 -5.72
N VAL A 103 14.42 -22.34 -4.41
CA VAL A 103 15.69 -22.13 -3.70
C VAL A 103 16.06 -23.32 -2.80
N SER A 104 15.23 -24.37 -2.79
CA SER A 104 15.41 -25.54 -1.93
C SER A 104 16.66 -26.35 -2.25
N SER A 105 17.11 -26.34 -3.51
CA SER A 105 18.11 -27.29 -4.02
C SER A 105 19.44 -26.68 -4.43
N ARG A 106 19.51 -25.36 -4.68
CA ARG A 106 20.70 -24.70 -5.24
C ARG A 106 21.13 -23.48 -4.44
N PRO A 107 22.45 -23.21 -4.31
CA PRO A 107 22.94 -21.96 -3.75
C PRO A 107 22.43 -20.74 -4.51
N LEU A 108 22.31 -19.61 -3.81
CA LEU A 108 21.97 -18.34 -4.43
C LEU A 108 23.18 -17.82 -5.23
N SER A 109 22.96 -17.37 -6.47
CA SER A 109 23.98 -16.60 -7.19
C SER A 109 24.26 -15.27 -6.49
N ASP A 110 25.38 -14.62 -6.78
CA ASP A 110 25.68 -13.30 -6.21
C ASP A 110 24.61 -12.26 -6.55
N ALA A 111 24.11 -12.28 -7.78
CA ALA A 111 23.02 -11.41 -8.21
C ALA A 111 21.73 -11.66 -7.41
N ASP A 112 21.36 -12.93 -7.21
CA ASP A 112 20.20 -13.30 -6.39
C ASP A 112 20.39 -12.88 -4.94
N ARG A 113 21.58 -13.12 -4.36
CA ARG A 113 21.89 -12.74 -2.99
C ARG A 113 21.76 -11.23 -2.78
N ILE A 114 22.21 -10.41 -3.73
CA ILE A 114 22.05 -8.96 -3.68
C ILE A 114 20.56 -8.57 -3.74
N LYS A 115 19.77 -9.19 -4.63
CA LYS A 115 18.33 -8.96 -4.75
C LYS A 115 17.60 -9.31 -3.45
N VAL A 116 17.88 -10.49 -2.88
CA VAL A 116 17.29 -10.96 -1.62
C VAL A 116 17.70 -10.07 -0.44
N LYS A 117 18.98 -9.69 -0.34
CA LYS A 117 19.47 -8.76 0.68
C LYS A 117 18.71 -7.44 0.63
N LYS A 118 18.47 -6.88 -0.57
CA LYS A 118 17.70 -5.64 -0.75
C LYS A 118 16.23 -5.80 -0.35
N ALA A 119 15.62 -6.96 -0.63
CA ALA A 119 14.25 -7.26 -0.27
C ALA A 119 14.06 -7.39 1.25
N LEU A 120 14.90 -8.19 1.92
CA LEU A 120 14.79 -8.51 3.34
C LEU A 120 15.34 -7.43 4.29
N ARG A 121 16.21 -6.52 3.83
CA ARG A 121 16.79 -5.48 4.70
C ARG A 121 15.70 -4.62 5.33
N GLY A 122 15.69 -4.59 6.66
CA GLY A 122 14.73 -3.87 7.48
C GLY A 122 13.43 -4.62 7.77
N VAL A 123 13.20 -5.78 7.15
CA VAL A 123 12.05 -6.64 7.46
C VAL A 123 12.23 -7.23 8.86
N LYS A 124 11.15 -7.26 9.63
CA LYS A 124 11.09 -7.91 10.93
C LYS A 124 10.64 -9.36 10.78
N VAL A 125 11.27 -10.26 11.50
CA VAL A 125 10.98 -11.69 11.53
C VAL A 125 10.83 -12.17 12.96
N GLU A 126 10.15 -13.29 13.13
CA GLU A 126 10.17 -14.08 14.37
C GLU A 126 10.86 -15.41 14.15
N VAL A 127 11.50 -15.92 15.21
CA VAL A 127 12.14 -17.23 15.18
C VAL A 127 11.14 -18.36 15.40
N THR A 128 11.34 -19.46 14.67
CA THR A 128 10.45 -20.62 14.72
C THR A 128 11.04 -21.83 15.44
N HIS A 129 12.37 -21.88 15.63
CA HIS A 129 13.12 -23.03 16.14
C HIS A 129 13.11 -23.22 17.67
N ARG A 130 12.51 -22.31 18.46
CA ARG A 130 12.59 -22.31 19.94
C ARG A 130 11.29 -22.78 20.61
N GLY A 131 10.62 -23.80 20.05
CA GLY A 131 9.31 -24.24 20.51
C GLY A 131 8.29 -23.09 20.52
N ASN A 132 7.78 -22.73 21.69
CA ASN A 132 6.77 -21.67 21.86
C ASN A 132 7.35 -20.25 21.91
N ILE A 133 8.67 -20.08 22.00
CA ILE A 133 9.29 -18.75 22.09
C ILE A 133 9.42 -18.12 20.70
N ARG A 134 8.64 -17.07 20.44
CA ARG A 134 8.64 -16.30 19.18
C ARG A 134 9.41 -14.98 19.30
N ARG A 135 10.73 -15.07 19.50
CA ARG A 135 11.58 -13.87 19.61
C ARG A 135 11.64 -13.13 18.27
N LYS A 136 11.49 -11.80 18.32
CA LYS A 136 11.41 -10.92 17.14
C LYS A 136 12.74 -10.24 16.87
N TYR A 137 13.10 -10.15 15.59
CA TYR A 137 14.33 -9.52 15.12
C TYR A 137 14.08 -8.65 13.90
N ARG A 138 14.93 -7.65 13.67
CA ARG A 138 14.98 -6.87 12.43
C ARG A 138 16.21 -7.27 11.63
N ILE A 139 16.01 -7.65 10.37
CA ILE A 139 17.08 -8.07 9.48
C ILE A 139 17.94 -6.87 9.08
N SER A 140 19.24 -6.95 9.32
CA SER A 140 20.24 -5.95 8.90
C SER A 140 20.89 -6.32 7.56
N GLY A 141 20.99 -7.62 7.25
CA GLY A 141 21.59 -8.12 6.02
C GLY A 141 21.58 -9.64 5.92
N LEU A 142 22.42 -10.17 5.04
CA LEU A 142 22.65 -11.60 4.83
C LEU A 142 24.15 -11.88 4.99
N THR A 143 24.50 -13.10 5.41
CA THR A 143 25.88 -13.56 5.41
C THR A 143 26.44 -13.67 4.00
N SER A 144 27.75 -13.54 3.88
CA SER A 144 28.43 -13.73 2.61
C SER A 144 28.49 -15.20 2.21
N GLN A 145 28.78 -16.05 3.19
CA GLN A 145 28.93 -17.51 3.09
C GLN A 145 27.63 -18.25 3.46
N PRO A 146 27.45 -19.49 2.94
CA PRO A 146 26.29 -20.33 3.25
C PRO A 146 26.30 -20.79 4.72
N THR A 147 25.16 -21.24 5.21
CA THR A 147 24.96 -21.63 6.62
C THR A 147 25.92 -22.77 7.05
N ARG A 148 26.19 -23.75 6.17
CA ARG A 148 27.15 -24.84 6.46
C ARG A 148 28.59 -24.41 6.70
N GLU A 149 29.02 -23.30 6.11
CA GLU A 149 30.39 -22.80 6.21
C GLU A 149 30.53 -21.73 7.30
N LEU A 150 29.42 -21.37 7.96
CA LEU A 150 29.38 -20.28 8.91
C LEU A 150 29.73 -20.77 10.32
N ILE A 151 30.85 -20.27 10.84
CA ILE A 151 31.33 -20.49 12.20
C ILE A 151 31.28 -19.16 12.95
N PHE A 152 30.89 -19.19 14.23
CA PHE A 152 30.78 -17.99 15.07
C PHE A 152 31.22 -18.28 16.51
N PRO A 153 31.67 -17.25 17.26
CA PRO A 153 31.97 -17.39 18.68
C PRO A 153 30.66 -17.50 19.48
N VAL A 154 30.52 -18.57 20.25
CA VAL A 154 29.31 -18.86 21.04
C VAL A 154 29.29 -18.07 22.36
N ASP A 155 30.46 -17.79 22.93
CA ASP A 155 30.66 -17.13 24.23
C ASP A 155 31.80 -16.10 24.20
N GLU A 156 32.03 -15.45 25.34
CA GLU A 156 33.10 -14.45 25.52
C GLU A 156 34.50 -15.08 25.50
N GLU A 157 34.59 -16.38 25.79
CA GLU A 157 35.80 -17.19 25.68
C GLU A 157 36.15 -17.54 24.22
N LYS A 158 35.29 -17.12 23.26
CA LYS A 158 35.43 -17.34 21.82
C LYS A 158 35.47 -18.81 21.43
N ASN A 159 34.73 -19.66 22.13
CA ASN A 159 34.50 -21.03 21.68
C ASN A 159 33.77 -21.00 20.33
N MET A 160 34.47 -21.44 19.28
CA MET A 160 33.98 -21.38 17.90
C MET A 160 33.12 -22.59 17.59
N LYS A 161 31.94 -22.36 17.01
CA LYS A 161 31.03 -23.43 16.59
C LYS A 161 30.37 -23.12 15.27
N SER A 162 30.09 -24.14 14.47
CA SER A 162 29.28 -23.95 13.28
C SER A 162 27.83 -23.63 13.64
N VAL A 163 27.13 -22.90 12.77
CA VAL A 163 25.69 -22.64 12.96
C VAL A 163 24.89 -23.93 12.96
N ILE A 164 25.27 -24.93 12.15
CA ILE A 164 24.60 -26.24 12.10
C ILE A 164 24.70 -26.96 13.45
N GLU A 165 25.91 -27.13 13.97
CA GLU A 165 26.13 -27.82 15.26
C GLU A 165 25.43 -27.09 16.40
N TYR A 166 25.51 -25.75 16.44
CA TYR A 166 24.86 -24.97 17.48
C TYR A 166 23.33 -25.15 17.45
N PHE A 167 22.71 -25.09 16.27
CA PHE A 167 21.25 -25.26 16.17
C PHE A 167 20.79 -26.68 16.50
N GLN A 168 21.57 -27.69 16.10
CA GLN A 168 21.28 -29.08 16.41
C GLN A 168 21.40 -29.37 17.91
N GLU A 169 22.50 -28.97 18.54
CA GLU A 169 22.75 -29.29 19.95
C GLU A 169 21.90 -28.47 20.92
N VAL A 170 21.73 -27.17 20.66
CA VAL A 170 21.06 -26.27 21.61
C VAL A 170 19.54 -26.30 21.45
N TYR A 171 19.04 -26.48 20.22
CA TYR A 171 17.60 -26.40 19.93
C TYR A 171 17.01 -27.70 19.37
N GLY A 172 17.82 -28.73 19.10
CA GLY A 172 17.35 -29.93 18.41
C GLY A 172 16.84 -29.64 16.99
N PHE A 173 17.31 -28.55 16.37
CA PHE A 173 16.80 -28.07 15.09
C PHE A 173 17.74 -28.46 13.95
N THR A 174 17.31 -29.39 13.10
CA THR A 174 18.06 -29.84 11.93
C THR A 174 17.84 -28.93 10.73
N ILE A 175 18.89 -28.23 10.32
CA ILE A 175 18.93 -27.32 9.17
C ILE A 175 18.83 -28.12 7.86
N GLN A 176 17.75 -27.92 7.10
CA GLN A 176 17.46 -28.60 5.83
C GLN A 176 18.06 -27.88 4.62
N TYR A 177 18.30 -26.57 4.71
CA TYR A 177 18.82 -25.77 3.58
C TYR A 177 20.18 -25.15 3.90
N PRO A 178 21.22 -25.97 4.16
CA PRO A 178 22.52 -25.50 4.63
C PRO A 178 23.28 -24.64 3.59
N HIS A 179 22.93 -24.75 2.30
CA HIS A 179 23.49 -23.94 1.21
C HIS A 179 22.95 -22.51 1.16
N LEU A 180 21.85 -22.19 1.87
CA LEU A 180 21.33 -20.83 1.94
C LEU A 180 22.13 -20.00 2.96
N PRO A 181 22.28 -18.67 2.75
CA PRO A 181 22.94 -17.81 3.71
C PRO A 181 22.05 -17.59 4.95
N CYS A 182 22.67 -17.23 6.07
CA CYS A 182 21.97 -16.81 7.28
C CYS A 182 21.51 -15.35 7.18
N LEU A 183 20.44 -15.03 7.89
CA LEU A 183 20.02 -13.66 8.19
C LEU A 183 20.94 -13.06 9.25
N LEU A 184 21.41 -11.84 9.00
CA LEU A 184 22.09 -11.03 9.99
C LEU A 184 21.05 -10.22 10.77
N VAL A 185 21.05 -10.37 12.10
CA VAL A 185 20.18 -9.63 13.00
C VAL A 185 20.95 -9.13 14.23
N GLY A 186 20.34 -8.24 15.02
CA GLY A 186 20.98 -7.66 16.20
C GLY A 186 21.69 -6.34 15.89
N SER A 187 22.64 -5.96 16.75
CA SER A 187 23.41 -4.72 16.63
C SER A 187 24.74 -4.95 15.93
N GLN A 188 25.43 -3.87 15.52
CA GLN A 188 26.79 -3.98 14.96
C GLN A 188 27.79 -4.58 15.96
N LYS A 189 27.58 -4.38 17.27
CA LYS A 189 28.44 -4.92 18.33
C LYS A 189 28.13 -6.38 18.66
N LYS A 190 26.88 -6.83 18.46
CA LYS A 190 26.43 -8.20 18.73
C LYS A 190 25.51 -8.67 17.61
N VAL A 191 26.16 -9.18 16.56
CA VAL A 191 25.51 -9.78 15.40
C VAL A 191 25.07 -11.20 15.77
N ASN A 192 23.84 -11.56 15.45
CA ASN A 192 23.36 -12.94 15.54
C ASN A 192 23.08 -13.45 14.12
N TYR A 193 23.35 -14.74 13.92
CA TYR A 193 23.12 -15.44 12.67
C TYR A 193 21.89 -16.33 12.83
N LEU A 194 20.89 -16.14 11.95
CA LEU A 194 19.69 -16.97 11.94
C LEU A 194 19.54 -17.66 10.58
N PRO A 195 19.51 -19.00 10.52
CA PRO A 195 19.15 -19.71 9.30
C PRO A 195 17.78 -19.22 8.78
N MET A 196 17.65 -19.07 7.47
CA MET A 196 16.41 -18.57 6.86
C MET A 196 15.21 -19.44 7.21
N GLU A 197 15.38 -20.75 7.24
CA GLU A 197 14.32 -21.72 7.58
C GLU A 197 13.87 -21.67 9.04
N ALA A 198 14.70 -21.07 9.91
CA ALA A 198 14.39 -20.90 11.31
C ALA A 198 13.64 -19.59 11.61
N CYS A 199 13.15 -18.90 10.57
CA CYS A 199 12.52 -17.58 10.63
C CYS A 199 11.24 -17.47 9.79
N LYS A 200 10.26 -16.71 10.31
CA LYS A 200 9.03 -16.30 9.63
C LYS A 200 8.90 -14.79 9.62
N ILE A 201 8.44 -14.20 8.51
CA ILE A 201 8.17 -12.77 8.41
C ILE A 201 6.99 -12.40 9.31
N LEU A 202 7.16 -11.33 10.09
CA LEU A 202 6.08 -10.81 10.93
C LEU A 202 4.98 -10.17 10.08
N GLU A 203 3.73 -10.43 10.46
CA GLU A 203 2.56 -9.81 9.87
C GLU A 203 2.47 -8.29 10.18
N GLY A 204 1.72 -7.55 9.36
CA GLY A 204 1.42 -6.13 9.62
C GLY A 204 2.53 -5.17 9.21
N GLN A 205 3.50 -5.61 8.42
CA GLN A 205 4.59 -4.76 7.94
C GLN A 205 4.22 -4.07 6.63
N ARG A 206 3.88 -2.78 6.69
CA ARG A 206 3.59 -1.98 5.49
C ARG A 206 4.81 -1.90 4.58
N TYR A 207 4.60 -2.16 3.29
CA TYR A 207 5.63 -1.99 2.27
C TYR A 207 5.64 -0.54 1.77
N THR A 208 6.78 0.14 1.94
CA THR A 208 6.92 1.58 1.62
C THR A 208 7.82 1.87 0.42
N LYS A 209 8.45 0.83 -0.15
CA LYS A 209 9.29 0.98 -1.34
C LYS A 209 8.39 1.06 -2.58
N ARG A 210 8.95 1.55 -3.70
CA ARG A 210 8.24 1.59 -5.00
C ARG A 210 7.81 0.19 -5.42
N LEU A 211 6.55 0.07 -5.84
CA LEU A 211 5.98 -1.12 -6.46
C LEU A 211 6.35 -1.15 -7.95
N ASP A 212 6.48 -2.34 -8.51
CA ASP A 212 6.61 -2.50 -9.97
C ASP A 212 5.28 -2.32 -10.71
N GLU A 213 5.30 -2.22 -12.03
CA GLU A 213 4.10 -1.96 -12.84
C GLU A 213 3.02 -3.03 -12.70
N LYS A 214 3.42 -4.29 -12.57
CA LYS A 214 2.49 -5.41 -12.37
C LYS A 214 1.82 -5.30 -11.01
N GLN A 215 2.61 -5.04 -9.96
CA GLN A 215 2.13 -4.81 -8.60
C GLN A 215 1.19 -3.59 -8.51
N ILE A 216 1.52 -2.48 -9.20
CA ILE A 216 0.67 -1.29 -9.28
C ILE A 216 -0.66 -1.64 -9.95
N THR A 217 -0.61 -2.34 -11.09
CA THR A 217 -1.82 -2.76 -11.83
C THR A 217 -2.71 -3.66 -10.97
N SER A 218 -2.12 -4.64 -10.28
CA SER A 218 -2.84 -5.53 -9.36
C SER A 218 -3.45 -4.76 -8.18
N LEU A 219 -2.71 -3.80 -7.61
CA LEU A 219 -3.20 -2.96 -6.52
C LEU A 219 -4.36 -2.08 -6.99
N LEU A 220 -4.27 -1.45 -8.17
CA LEU A 220 -5.35 -0.66 -8.78
C LEU A 220 -6.58 -1.51 -9.04
N LYS A 221 -6.43 -2.69 -9.66
CA LYS A 221 -7.53 -3.64 -9.89
C LYS A 221 -8.22 -4.04 -8.58
N SER A 222 -7.45 -4.19 -7.50
CA SER A 222 -7.99 -4.53 -6.18
C SER A 222 -8.65 -3.35 -5.46
N SER A 223 -8.33 -2.11 -5.82
CA SER A 223 -8.77 -0.88 -5.11
C SER A 223 -9.88 -0.12 -5.82
N CYS A 224 -9.91 -0.13 -7.15
CA CYS A 224 -10.94 0.51 -7.96
C CYS A 224 -12.28 -0.22 -7.81
N GLN A 225 -13.24 0.44 -7.15
CA GLN A 225 -14.59 -0.07 -6.94
C GLN A 225 -15.62 0.92 -7.49
N ARG A 226 -16.81 0.41 -7.81
CA ARG A 226 -17.92 1.29 -8.20
C ARG A 226 -18.43 2.04 -6.96
N PRO A 227 -18.95 3.28 -7.09
CA PRO A 227 -19.40 4.07 -5.94
C PRO A 227 -20.35 3.32 -4.99
N ARG A 228 -21.31 2.56 -5.52
CA ARG A 228 -22.25 1.75 -4.73
C ARG A 228 -21.56 0.67 -3.89
N GLU A 229 -20.54 0.01 -4.44
CA GLU A 229 -19.78 -1.01 -3.72
C GLU A 229 -18.92 -0.37 -2.62
N GLN A 230 -18.31 0.78 -2.92
CA GLN A 230 -17.54 1.55 -1.94
C GLN A 230 -18.42 2.05 -0.79
N GLU A 231 -19.63 2.54 -1.07
CA GLU A 231 -20.63 2.92 -0.06
C GLU A 231 -20.98 1.75 0.86
N MET A 232 -21.22 0.56 0.29
CA MET A 232 -21.49 -0.66 1.06
C MET A 232 -20.30 -1.05 1.95
N ASP A 233 -19.07 -0.99 1.44
CA ASP A 233 -17.84 -1.28 2.19
C ASP A 233 -17.65 -0.28 3.35
N ILE A 234 -17.97 1.01 3.15
CA ILE A 234 -17.94 2.05 4.21
C ILE A 234 -18.96 1.72 5.29
N LEU A 235 -20.22 1.44 4.93
CA LEU A 235 -21.27 1.09 5.87
C LEU A 235 -20.95 -0.18 6.66
N GLN A 236 -20.36 -1.18 6.00
CA GLN A 236 -19.89 -2.40 6.66
C GLN A 236 -18.78 -2.07 7.68
N THR A 237 -17.83 -1.22 7.31
CA THR A 237 -16.74 -0.78 8.20
C THR A 237 -17.28 -0.06 9.44
N ILE A 238 -18.27 0.84 9.27
CA ILE A 238 -18.94 1.54 10.37
C ILE A 238 -19.59 0.54 11.34
N ARG A 239 -20.32 -0.46 10.82
CA ARG A 239 -20.96 -1.50 11.62
C ARG A 239 -19.94 -2.37 12.38
N GLN A 240 -18.89 -2.81 11.70
CA GLN A 240 -17.83 -3.63 12.31
C GLN A 240 -17.06 -2.90 13.41
N ASN A 241 -16.84 -1.60 13.24
CA ASN A 241 -16.16 -0.78 14.24
C ASN A 241 -17.03 -0.52 15.47
N GLY A 242 -18.36 -0.56 15.34
CA GLY A 242 -19.27 -0.41 16.47
C GLY A 242 -19.15 0.96 17.14
N TYR A 243 -18.95 2.02 16.36
CA TYR A 243 -18.70 3.38 16.84
C TYR A 243 -19.75 3.87 17.86
N LYS A 244 -21.02 3.47 17.68
CA LYS A 244 -22.13 3.79 18.60
C LYS A 244 -22.01 3.11 19.97
N GLN A 245 -21.33 1.97 20.04
CA GLN A 245 -21.10 1.22 21.27
C GLN A 245 -19.69 1.44 21.84
N ASP A 246 -18.87 2.30 21.24
CA ASP A 246 -17.50 2.55 21.69
C ASP A 246 -17.48 3.10 23.13
N PRO A 247 -16.93 2.33 24.11
CA PRO A 247 -16.92 2.73 25.51
C PRO A 247 -16.07 3.98 25.76
N ILE A 248 -15.01 4.18 24.97
CA ILE A 248 -14.11 5.32 25.11
C ILE A 248 -14.83 6.57 24.58
N ALA A 249 -15.47 6.49 23.42
CA ALA A 249 -16.26 7.61 22.89
C ALA A 249 -17.39 8.02 23.86
N LYS A 250 -18.09 7.03 24.44
CA LYS A 250 -19.17 7.25 25.43
C LYS A 250 -18.69 7.95 26.70
N GLU A 251 -17.53 7.59 27.23
CA GLU A 251 -16.94 8.24 28.41
C GLU A 251 -16.71 9.74 28.17
N PHE A 252 -16.34 10.12 26.95
CA PHE A 252 -16.17 11.52 26.54
C PHE A 252 -17.50 12.19 26.10
N GLY A 253 -18.64 11.53 26.28
CA GLY A 253 -19.95 12.02 25.88
C GLY A 253 -20.14 12.14 24.37
N ILE A 254 -19.34 11.41 23.57
CA ILE A 254 -19.40 11.43 22.11
C ILE A 254 -20.38 10.34 21.65
N ASN A 255 -21.38 10.75 20.89
CA ASN A 255 -22.30 9.84 20.19
C ASN A 255 -22.10 9.99 18.69
N ILE A 256 -22.08 8.87 17.97
CA ILE A 256 -21.76 8.81 16.53
C ILE A 256 -22.95 8.16 15.83
N ASP A 257 -23.49 8.86 14.83
CA ASP A 257 -24.52 8.31 13.96
C ASP A 257 -23.92 7.21 13.07
N ASP A 258 -24.69 6.14 12.83
CA ASP A 258 -24.31 5.03 11.97
C ASP A 258 -24.79 5.20 10.52
N LYS A 259 -25.52 6.29 10.24
CA LYS A 259 -26.01 6.66 8.92
C LYS A 259 -25.06 7.63 8.22
N LEU A 260 -25.03 7.54 6.90
CA LEU A 260 -24.35 8.53 6.07
C LEU A 260 -25.10 9.87 6.14
N ALA A 261 -24.33 10.95 6.17
CA ALA A 261 -24.85 12.31 6.06
C ALA A 261 -25.59 12.50 4.73
N SER A 262 -26.86 12.91 4.79
CA SER A 262 -27.62 13.31 3.62
C SER A 262 -27.42 14.80 3.38
N VAL A 263 -27.08 15.17 2.15
CA VAL A 263 -26.86 16.56 1.74
C VAL A 263 -27.68 16.84 0.48
N GLU A 264 -28.29 18.02 0.43
CA GLU A 264 -28.96 18.49 -0.77
C GLU A 264 -27.91 18.97 -1.79
N ALA A 265 -27.90 18.34 -2.97
CA ALA A 265 -26.97 18.67 -4.04
C ALA A 265 -27.71 19.26 -5.24
N ARG A 266 -27.01 20.10 -6.02
CA ARG A 266 -27.51 20.68 -7.26
C ARG A 266 -26.62 20.28 -8.42
N VAL A 267 -27.23 19.86 -9.53
CA VAL A 267 -26.54 19.62 -10.79
C VAL A 267 -26.60 20.90 -11.61
N LEU A 268 -25.46 21.55 -11.81
CA LEU A 268 -25.39 22.75 -12.63
C LEU A 268 -25.60 22.39 -14.11
N PRO A 269 -26.37 23.20 -14.88
CA PRO A 269 -26.53 22.96 -16.30
C PRO A 269 -25.18 23.11 -17.02
N ALA A 270 -24.94 22.24 -18.01
CA ALA A 270 -23.74 22.34 -18.82
C ALA A 270 -23.79 23.62 -19.69
N PRO A 271 -22.65 24.32 -19.87
CA PRO A 271 -22.60 25.45 -20.79
C PRO A 271 -22.62 24.95 -22.24
N TRP A 272 -23.12 25.78 -23.15
CA TRP A 272 -22.94 25.58 -24.58
C TRP A 272 -21.49 25.83 -24.97
N LEU A 273 -20.91 24.89 -25.70
CA LEU A 273 -19.57 25.01 -26.26
C LEU A 273 -19.67 25.54 -27.68
N LYS A 274 -19.07 26.70 -27.94
CA LYS A 274 -18.99 27.29 -29.27
C LYS A 274 -17.77 26.75 -30.03
N TYR A 275 -17.96 26.53 -31.32
CA TYR A 275 -16.96 26.09 -32.28
C TYR A 275 -16.94 27.04 -33.49
N HIS A 276 -15.97 26.83 -34.38
CA HIS A 276 -15.82 27.67 -35.55
C HIS A 276 -16.99 27.52 -36.53
N ASP A 277 -17.44 28.64 -37.12
CA ASP A 277 -18.63 28.68 -37.98
C ASP A 277 -18.50 27.88 -39.30
N ALA A 278 -17.26 27.57 -39.70
CA ALA A 278 -16.98 26.72 -40.87
C ALA A 278 -17.04 25.21 -40.58
N GLY A 279 -17.30 24.81 -39.33
CA GLY A 279 -17.63 23.44 -38.97
C GLY A 279 -19.06 23.09 -39.37
N LYS A 280 -19.36 21.78 -39.50
CA LYS A 280 -20.74 21.31 -39.71
C LYS A 280 -21.59 21.53 -38.45
N GLU A 281 -20.97 21.38 -37.28
CA GLU A 281 -21.55 21.71 -35.98
C GLU A 281 -20.80 22.90 -35.38
N LYS A 282 -21.55 23.97 -35.07
CA LYS A 282 -21.02 25.25 -34.56
C LYS A 282 -21.15 25.39 -33.06
N GLU A 283 -22.06 24.61 -32.48
CA GLU A 283 -22.31 24.60 -31.05
C GLU A 283 -22.55 23.16 -30.59
N CYS A 284 -22.17 22.87 -29.35
CA CYS A 284 -22.35 21.57 -28.75
C CYS A 284 -22.77 21.73 -27.30
N HIS A 285 -23.81 20.99 -26.89
CA HIS A 285 -24.22 20.89 -25.51
C HIS A 285 -23.66 19.60 -24.90
N PRO A 286 -22.69 19.67 -23.97
CA PRO A 286 -22.12 18.49 -23.33
C PRO A 286 -23.18 17.66 -22.62
N GLN A 287 -23.05 16.34 -22.71
CA GLN A 287 -23.93 15.38 -22.02
C GLN A 287 -23.10 14.64 -20.99
N LEU A 288 -23.54 14.62 -19.72
CA LEU A 288 -22.83 13.97 -18.61
C LEU A 288 -21.34 14.40 -18.51
N GLY A 289 -21.06 15.67 -18.81
CA GLY A 289 -19.70 16.23 -18.79
C GLY A 289 -18.81 15.78 -19.96
N GLN A 290 -19.38 15.17 -21.00
CA GLN A 290 -18.64 14.66 -22.15
C GLN A 290 -19.13 15.30 -23.46
N TRP A 291 -18.19 15.48 -24.38
CA TRP A 291 -18.43 15.89 -25.77
C TRP A 291 -17.28 15.39 -26.64
N ASN A 292 -17.43 15.45 -27.96
CA ASN A 292 -16.37 15.11 -28.91
C ASN A 292 -16.26 16.18 -30.01
N MET A 293 -15.18 16.09 -30.79
CA MET A 293 -14.87 17.02 -31.88
C MET A 293 -15.45 16.61 -33.24
N LEU A 294 -16.23 15.54 -33.32
CA LEU A 294 -16.80 15.09 -34.59
C LEU A 294 -17.64 16.23 -35.20
N ASN A 295 -17.47 16.46 -36.51
CA ASN A 295 -18.16 17.51 -37.28
C ASN A 295 -17.86 18.97 -36.86
N LYS A 296 -16.97 19.19 -35.90
CA LYS A 296 -16.66 20.52 -35.34
C LYS A 296 -15.28 20.98 -35.81
N LYS A 297 -15.06 22.29 -35.83
CA LYS A 297 -13.76 22.89 -36.09
C LYS A 297 -13.35 23.78 -34.91
N VAL A 298 -12.07 23.74 -34.54
CA VAL A 298 -11.51 24.59 -33.49
C VAL A 298 -11.70 26.07 -33.86
N ILE A 299 -12.00 26.93 -32.87
CA ILE A 299 -12.26 28.37 -33.09
C ILE A 299 -11.06 29.05 -33.77
N ASN A 300 -9.87 28.85 -33.22
CA ASN A 300 -8.63 29.42 -33.75
C ASN A 300 -7.75 28.30 -34.30
N GLY A 301 -8.08 27.83 -35.49
CA GLY A 301 -7.24 26.88 -36.22
C GLY A 301 -6.03 27.57 -36.86
N SER A 302 -4.91 26.87 -36.92
CA SER A 302 -3.70 27.33 -37.61
C SER A 302 -3.38 26.41 -38.79
N THR A 303 -2.90 26.99 -39.88
CA THR A 303 -2.41 26.22 -41.03
C THR A 303 -0.99 25.76 -40.77
N VAL A 304 -0.76 24.44 -40.80
CA VAL A 304 0.58 23.84 -40.72
C VAL A 304 1.05 23.52 -42.14
N ASN A 305 1.91 24.38 -42.69
CA ASN A 305 2.40 24.22 -44.07
C ASN A 305 3.49 23.13 -44.17
N HIS A 306 4.30 22.97 -43.13
CA HIS A 306 5.44 22.06 -43.12
C HIS A 306 5.53 21.37 -41.75
N TRP A 307 5.74 20.05 -41.79
CA TRP A 307 5.99 19.24 -40.60
C TRP A 307 6.84 18.03 -40.99
N ALA A 308 7.49 17.41 -40.01
CA ALA A 308 8.28 16.21 -40.21
C ALA A 308 7.90 15.16 -39.14
N CYS A 309 7.95 13.88 -39.52
CA CYS A 309 7.80 12.76 -38.60
C CYS A 309 9.16 12.07 -38.43
N ILE A 310 9.63 11.92 -37.20
CA ILE A 310 10.85 11.19 -36.87
C ILE A 310 10.48 10.04 -35.94
N ASN A 311 10.62 8.81 -36.44
CA ASN A 311 10.31 7.60 -35.68
C ASN A 311 11.59 6.96 -35.11
N PHE A 312 11.74 7.00 -33.78
CA PHE A 312 12.87 6.36 -33.07
C PHE A 312 12.59 4.91 -32.64
N SER A 313 11.39 4.38 -32.91
CA SER A 313 11.03 3.02 -32.51
C SER A 313 11.59 1.98 -33.48
N CYS A 314 12.37 1.03 -32.98
CA CYS A 314 12.91 -0.08 -33.77
C CYS A 314 11.84 -1.09 -34.20
N ASN A 315 10.67 -1.09 -33.56
CA ASN A 315 9.64 -2.12 -33.75
C ASN A 315 8.44 -1.63 -34.59
N VAL A 316 8.44 -0.36 -35.00
CA VAL A 316 7.36 0.21 -35.82
C VAL A 316 7.80 0.18 -37.28
N GLN A 317 7.09 -0.58 -38.11
CA GLN A 317 7.35 -0.64 -39.54
C GLN A 317 7.11 0.72 -40.20
N GLU A 318 7.92 1.03 -41.21
CA GLU A 318 7.85 2.32 -41.91
C GLU A 318 6.45 2.57 -42.53
N ASN A 319 5.81 1.53 -43.08
CA ASN A 319 4.47 1.64 -43.65
C ASN A 319 3.41 2.05 -42.61
N ALA A 320 3.53 1.59 -41.37
CA ALA A 320 2.62 1.98 -40.29
C ALA A 320 2.83 3.46 -39.92
N ALA A 321 4.09 3.91 -39.86
CA ALA A 321 4.41 5.32 -39.61
C ALA A 321 3.91 6.23 -40.75
N ARG A 322 4.11 5.84 -42.02
CA ARG A 322 3.58 6.57 -43.18
C ARG A 322 2.06 6.61 -43.18
N GLY A 323 1.40 5.48 -42.90
CA GLY A 323 -0.06 5.38 -42.79
C GLY A 323 -0.62 6.31 -41.72
N PHE A 324 -0.01 6.33 -40.53
CA PHE A 324 -0.35 7.28 -39.47
C PHE A 324 -0.21 8.73 -39.93
N CYS A 325 0.89 9.08 -40.61
CA CYS A 325 1.12 10.44 -41.11
C CYS A 325 0.05 10.88 -42.11
N HIS A 326 -0.35 9.99 -43.02
CA HIS A 326 -1.42 10.27 -43.97
C HIS A 326 -2.77 10.46 -43.26
N GLN A 327 -3.10 9.60 -42.29
CA GLN A 327 -4.35 9.72 -41.53
C GLN A 327 -4.38 11.02 -40.70
N LEU A 328 -3.27 11.39 -40.07
CA LEU A 328 -3.15 12.62 -39.28
C LEU A 328 -3.32 13.88 -40.14
N ALA A 329 -2.87 13.86 -41.38
CA ALA A 329 -3.03 15.00 -42.30
C ALA A 329 -4.47 15.11 -42.88
N GLN A 330 -5.29 14.07 -42.78
CA GLN A 330 -6.66 14.03 -43.28
C GLN A 330 -7.72 14.47 -42.26
N THR A 331 -7.37 14.57 -40.97
CA THR A 331 -8.27 14.98 -39.88
C THR A 331 -8.46 16.50 -39.80
#